data_AF-A0A9X9LGK1-F1
#
_entry.id   AF-A0A9X9LGK1-F1
#
_cell.length_a   1.000
_cell.length_b   1.000
_cell.length_c   1.000
_cell.angle_alpha   90.00
_cell.angle_beta   90.00
_cell.angle_gamma   90.00
#
_symmetry.space_group_name_H-M   'P 1'
#
loop_
_entity.id
_entity.type
_entity.pdbx_description
1 polymer ?
#
loop_
_entity_poly.entity_id
_entity_poly.type
_entity_poly.pdbx_seq_one_letter_code
_entity_poly.pdbx_strand_id
1 'polypeptide(L)'
;ALSVTETLIKPLEKFRKEQLGAVKEEKKKFDKETEKNYSLIDKHLNLSAKKKDSHLQEADIQVEQNRQHFYELSLEYVCKLQEIQERKKFEFVEPMLSFFQGMFTFYHQGHELAKDFNHYKMELQINIQNTRNRFEGTRSEVEELMNKIRQNPKDHKRASQFTAEGYLYVQEKRPAPFGSSWVKHYCMYRKAAKKFNIIPFEHRSGGKLV
;
A
#
# COMPACT_ATOMS: atom_id res chain seq x y z
N ALA A 1 -3.29 11.98 3.80
CA ALA A 1 -2.49 12.40 2.62
C ALA A 1 -3.45 13.05 1.62
N LEU A 2 -3.12 14.24 1.11
CA LEU A 2 -3.88 14.84 0.01
C LEU A 2 -3.81 13.89 -1.19
N SER A 3 -4.96 13.52 -1.74
CA SER A 3 -5.03 12.61 -2.88
C SER A 3 -4.51 13.32 -4.12
N VAL A 4 -3.48 12.76 -4.77
CA VAL A 4 -2.94 13.26 -6.05
C VAL A 4 -4.05 13.47 -7.08
N THR A 5 -5.07 12.63 -7.03
CA THR A 5 -6.25 12.74 -7.88
C THR A 5 -7.00 14.05 -7.65
N GLU A 6 -7.23 14.43 -6.40
CA GLU A 6 -7.96 15.65 -6.05
C GLU A 6 -7.13 16.91 -6.24
N THR A 7 -5.83 16.86 -5.91
CA THR A 7 -4.99 18.07 -5.89
C THR A 7 -4.32 18.37 -7.22
N LEU A 8 -4.10 17.37 -8.07
CA LEU A 8 -3.37 17.53 -9.33
C LEU A 8 -4.22 17.12 -10.54
N ILE A 9 -4.74 15.89 -10.55
CA ILE A 9 -5.39 15.33 -11.75
C ILE A 9 -6.70 16.06 -12.07
N LYS A 10 -7.62 16.14 -11.10
CA LYS A 10 -8.95 16.75 -11.31
C LYS A 10 -8.87 18.23 -11.71
N PRO A 11 -8.06 19.10 -11.08
CA PRO A 11 -7.93 20.49 -11.49
C PRO A 11 -7.44 20.62 -12.94
N LEU A 12 -6.40 19.87 -13.33
CA LEU A 12 -5.87 19.90 -14.69
C LEU A 12 -6.87 19.35 -15.72
N GLU A 13 -7.61 18.29 -15.37
CA GLU A 13 -8.70 17.79 -16.22
C GLU A 13 -9.82 18.81 -16.39
N LYS A 14 -10.20 19.50 -15.31
CA LYS A 14 -11.22 20.53 -15.32
C LYS A 14 -10.80 21.68 -16.24
N PHE A 15 -9.58 22.18 -16.09
CA PHE A 15 -9.01 23.21 -16.97
C PHE A 15 -9.03 22.77 -18.44
N ARG A 16 -8.62 21.53 -18.73
CA ARG A 16 -8.63 20.97 -20.09
C ARG A 16 -10.04 20.88 -20.68
N LYS A 17 -11.01 20.39 -19.90
CA LYS A 17 -12.37 20.14 -20.40
C LYS A 17 -13.15 21.44 -20.53
N GLU A 18 -13.12 22.29 -19.51
CA GLU A 18 -13.96 23.48 -19.44
C GLU A 18 -13.32 24.67 -20.15
N GLN A 19 -12.07 25.00 -19.82
CA GLN A 19 -11.43 26.22 -20.33
C GLN A 19 -10.91 26.03 -21.76
N LEU A 20 -10.11 24.98 -22.00
CA LEU A 20 -9.64 24.70 -23.37
C LEU A 20 -10.76 24.21 -24.28
N GLY A 21 -11.79 23.54 -23.73
CA GLY A 21 -12.99 23.17 -24.47
C GLY A 21 -13.75 24.39 -24.97
N ALA A 22 -14.03 25.36 -24.10
CA ALA A 22 -14.72 26.59 -24.47
C ALA A 22 -13.97 27.38 -25.55
N VAL A 23 -12.64 27.51 -25.44
CA VAL A 23 -11.81 28.20 -26.47
C VAL A 23 -11.90 27.50 -27.83
N LYS A 24 -11.96 26.17 -27.86
CA LYS A 24 -12.11 25.41 -29.11
C LYS A 24 -13.47 25.65 -29.76
N GLU A 25 -14.54 25.73 -28.98
CA GLU A 25 -15.86 26.04 -29.52
C GLU A 25 -15.94 27.49 -30.03
N GLU A 26 -15.36 28.45 -29.30
CA GLU A 26 -15.31 29.85 -29.76
C GLU A 26 -14.50 29.98 -31.07
N LYS A 27 -13.38 29.24 -31.18
CA LYS A 27 -12.60 29.17 -32.42
C LYS A 27 -13.44 28.64 -33.59
N LYS A 28 -14.22 27.56 -33.39
CA LYS A 28 -15.08 27.02 -34.45
C LYS A 28 -16.13 28.04 -34.91
N LYS A 29 -16.72 28.78 -33.97
CA LYS A 29 -17.70 29.83 -34.26
C LYS A 29 -17.05 30.97 -35.07
N PHE A 30 -15.86 31.41 -34.65
CA PHE A 30 -15.06 32.40 -35.36
C PHE A 30 -14.69 31.95 -36.78
N ASP A 31 -14.16 30.74 -36.96
CA ASP A 31 -13.77 30.19 -38.26
C ASP A 31 -14.99 30.12 -39.21
N LYS A 32 -16.15 29.66 -38.71
CA LYS A 32 -17.39 29.59 -39.49
C LYS A 32 -17.89 30.96 -39.95
N GLU A 33 -17.91 31.94 -39.06
CA GLU A 33 -18.37 33.30 -39.42
C GLU A 33 -17.33 34.02 -40.30
N THR A 34 -16.05 33.67 -40.20
CA THR A 34 -14.99 34.12 -41.11
C THR A 34 -15.27 33.66 -42.55
N GLU A 35 -15.54 32.36 -42.75
CA GLU A 35 -15.88 31.82 -44.08
C GLU A 35 -17.14 32.46 -44.67
N LYS A 36 -18.18 32.62 -43.85
CA LYS A 36 -19.44 33.28 -44.25
C LYS A 36 -19.21 34.74 -44.62
N ASN A 37 -18.41 35.48 -43.86
CA ASN A 37 -18.06 36.86 -44.16
C ASN A 37 -17.35 36.99 -45.51
N TYR A 38 -16.33 36.16 -45.77
CA TYR A 38 -15.66 36.15 -47.07
C TYR A 38 -16.58 35.76 -48.22
N SER A 39 -17.44 34.75 -48.04
CA SER A 39 -18.42 34.35 -49.06
C SER A 39 -19.41 35.47 -49.39
N LEU A 40 -19.86 36.21 -48.39
CA LEU A 40 -20.80 37.32 -48.58
C LEU A 40 -20.14 38.49 -49.31
N ILE A 41 -18.91 38.85 -48.94
CA ILE A 41 -18.11 39.90 -49.60
C ILE A 41 -17.87 39.52 -51.06
N ASP A 42 -17.47 38.28 -51.35
CA ASP A 42 -17.24 37.82 -52.72
C ASP A 42 -18.53 37.88 -53.58
N LYS A 43 -19.68 37.46 -53.03
CA LYS A 43 -20.97 37.58 -53.71
C LYS A 43 -21.35 39.03 -54.01
N HIS A 44 -21.08 39.93 -53.07
CA HIS A 44 -21.35 41.36 -53.22
C HIS A 44 -20.46 42.00 -54.29
N LEU A 45 -19.15 41.69 -54.29
CA LEU A 45 -18.20 42.16 -55.31
C LEU A 45 -18.58 41.68 -56.72
N ASN A 46 -19.15 40.48 -56.84
CA ASN A 46 -19.60 39.92 -58.11
C ASN A 46 -21.00 40.40 -58.54
N LEU A 47 -21.65 41.29 -57.77
CA LEU A 47 -22.98 41.79 -58.08
C LEU A 47 -22.95 42.76 -59.27
N SER A 48 -23.75 42.47 -60.30
CA SER A 48 -23.80 43.32 -61.49
C SER A 48 -24.46 44.67 -61.19
N ALA A 49 -23.79 45.76 -61.60
CA ALA A 49 -24.34 47.13 -61.55
C ALA A 49 -25.62 47.33 -62.39
N LYS A 50 -26.01 46.35 -63.22
CA LYS A 50 -27.27 46.37 -63.99
C LYS A 50 -28.49 45.94 -63.17
N LYS A 51 -28.30 45.48 -61.93
CA LYS A 51 -29.41 45.14 -61.02
C LYS A 51 -30.19 46.39 -60.62
N LYS A 52 -31.43 46.20 -60.16
CA LYS A 52 -32.27 47.29 -59.66
C LYS A 52 -31.58 47.93 -58.45
N ASP A 53 -31.66 49.25 -58.35
CA ASP A 53 -31.05 50.03 -57.26
C ASP A 53 -31.43 49.53 -55.87
N SER A 54 -32.70 49.17 -55.67
CA SER A 54 -33.19 48.60 -54.41
C SER A 54 -32.49 47.29 -54.03
N HIS A 55 -32.09 46.48 -55.00
CA HIS A 55 -31.37 45.23 -54.76
C HIS A 55 -29.90 45.45 -54.43
N LEU A 56 -29.28 46.49 -55.00
CA LEU A 56 -27.93 46.91 -54.66
C LEU A 56 -27.88 47.43 -53.22
N GLN A 57 -28.82 48.31 -52.85
CA GLN A 57 -28.94 48.84 -51.49
C GLN A 57 -29.17 47.74 -50.44
N GLU A 58 -30.02 46.74 -50.75
CA GLU A 58 -30.26 45.60 -49.86
C GLU A 58 -28.98 44.77 -49.64
N ALA A 59 -28.20 44.54 -50.71
CA ALA A 59 -26.93 43.84 -50.62
C ALA A 59 -25.89 44.63 -49.79
N ASP A 60 -25.83 45.96 -49.95
CA ASP A 60 -24.96 46.83 -49.13
C ASP A 60 -25.31 46.74 -47.64
N ILE A 61 -26.60 46.83 -47.30
CA ILE A 61 -27.08 46.71 -45.91
C ILE A 61 -26.73 45.34 -45.34
N GLN A 62 -26.90 44.27 -46.12
CA GLN A 62 -26.59 42.90 -45.68
C GLN A 62 -25.09 42.73 -45.39
N VAL A 63 -24.22 43.27 -46.25
CA VAL A 63 -22.76 43.23 -46.04
C VAL A 63 -22.37 44.02 -44.80
N GLU A 64 -22.93 45.21 -44.62
CA GLU A 64 -22.62 46.05 -43.46
C GLU A 64 -23.04 45.39 -42.14
N GLN A 65 -24.25 44.81 -42.09
CA GLN A 65 -24.72 44.06 -40.93
C GLN A 65 -23.82 42.85 -40.62
N ASN A 66 -23.44 42.10 -41.65
CA ASN A 66 -22.54 40.95 -41.46
C ASN A 66 -21.15 41.39 -40.99
N ARG A 67 -20.62 42.51 -41.52
CA ARG A 67 -19.34 43.07 -41.12
C ARG A 67 -19.34 43.46 -39.63
N GLN A 68 -20.39 44.14 -39.17
CA GLN A 68 -20.53 44.52 -37.76
C GLN A 68 -20.61 43.28 -36.86
N HIS A 69 -21.41 42.29 -37.24
CA HIS A 69 -21.51 41.03 -36.49
C HIS A 69 -20.18 40.28 -36.43
N PHE A 70 -19.49 40.16 -37.56
CA PHE A 70 -18.18 39.50 -37.64
C PHE A 70 -17.13 40.23 -36.81
N TYR A 71 -17.14 41.56 -36.79
CA TYR A 71 -16.26 42.38 -35.98
C TYR A 71 -16.44 42.10 -34.47
N GLU A 72 -17.69 42.11 -34.00
CA GLU A 72 -18.01 41.82 -32.58
C GLU A 72 -17.54 40.42 -32.18
N LEU A 73 -17.85 39.40 -32.99
CA LEU A 73 -17.38 38.03 -32.77
C LEU A 73 -15.86 37.89 -32.78
N SER A 74 -15.18 38.64 -33.65
CA SER A 74 -13.72 38.65 -33.72
C SER A 74 -13.11 39.18 -32.43
N LEU A 75 -13.69 40.25 -31.87
CA LEU A 75 -13.26 40.80 -30.57
C LEU A 75 -13.52 39.82 -29.43
N GLU A 76 -14.69 39.16 -29.40
CA GLU A 76 -14.99 38.12 -28.41
C GLU A 76 -13.94 37.00 -28.44
N TYR A 77 -13.60 36.52 -29.64
CA TYR A 77 -12.59 35.47 -29.81
C TYR A 77 -11.19 35.93 -29.35
N VAL A 78 -10.77 37.16 -29.69
CA VAL A 78 -9.49 37.73 -29.22
C VAL A 78 -9.46 37.84 -27.71
N CYS A 79 -10.53 38.34 -27.09
CA CYS A 79 -10.66 38.40 -25.62
C CYS A 79 -10.56 36.99 -25.00
N LYS A 80 -11.21 35.99 -25.61
CA LYS A 80 -11.15 34.60 -25.14
C LYS A 80 -9.75 34.00 -25.25
N LEU A 81 -9.03 34.31 -26.34
CA LEU A 81 -7.64 33.91 -26.51
C LEU A 81 -6.74 34.54 -25.45
N GLN A 82 -6.90 35.84 -25.18
CA GLN A 82 -6.13 36.51 -24.14
C GLN A 82 -6.42 35.92 -22.75
N GLU A 83 -7.69 35.68 -22.44
CA GLU A 83 -8.12 35.06 -21.18
C GLU A 83 -7.42 33.71 -20.97
N ILE A 84 -7.40 32.82 -21.97
CA ILE A 84 -6.79 31.50 -21.81
C ILE A 84 -5.26 31.57 -21.69
N GLN A 85 -4.62 32.54 -22.35
CA GLN A 85 -3.17 32.75 -22.24
C GLN A 85 -2.76 33.20 -20.83
N GLU A 86 -3.63 33.95 -20.14
CA GLU A 86 -3.41 34.32 -18.74
C GLU A 86 -3.79 33.18 -17.79
N ARG A 87 -4.97 32.54 -17.99
CA ARG A 87 -5.44 31.43 -17.16
C ARG A 87 -4.48 30.26 -17.08
N LYS A 88 -3.90 29.84 -18.20
CA LYS A 88 -2.96 28.70 -18.23
C LYS A 88 -1.77 28.88 -17.29
N LYS A 89 -1.37 30.12 -16.99
CA LYS A 89 -0.21 30.41 -16.14
C LYS A 89 -0.47 29.98 -14.69
N PHE A 90 -1.68 30.18 -14.18
CA PHE A 90 -2.02 29.82 -12.80
C PHE A 90 -2.75 28.48 -12.69
N GLU A 91 -3.66 28.16 -13.63
CA GLU A 91 -4.41 26.89 -13.63
C GLU A 91 -3.50 25.65 -13.73
N PHE A 92 -2.28 25.81 -14.26
CA PHE A 92 -1.27 24.74 -14.28
C PHE A 92 -0.38 24.75 -13.02
N VAL A 93 -0.03 25.92 -12.51
CA VAL A 93 0.96 26.07 -11.43
C VAL A 93 0.34 25.81 -10.06
N GLU A 94 -0.90 26.22 -9.81
CA GLU A 94 -1.57 26.03 -8.52
C GLU A 94 -1.73 24.54 -8.13
N PRO A 95 -2.16 23.64 -9.05
CA PRO A 95 -2.23 22.20 -8.74
C PRO A 95 -0.85 21.60 -8.46
N MET A 96 0.17 22.05 -9.18
CA MET A 96 1.57 21.61 -8.99
C MET A 96 2.09 22.04 -7.63
N LEU A 97 1.87 23.31 -7.25
CA LEU A 97 2.26 23.85 -5.95
C LEU A 97 1.60 23.06 -4.81
N SER A 98 0.29 22.83 -4.92
CA SER A 98 -0.48 22.08 -3.93
C SER A 98 0.01 20.65 -3.77
N PHE A 99 0.35 20.00 -4.89
CA PHE A 99 0.92 18.65 -4.90
C PHE A 99 2.29 18.60 -4.19
N PHE A 100 3.21 19.49 -4.53
CA PHE A 100 4.54 19.52 -3.89
C PHE A 100 4.46 19.84 -2.40
N GLN A 101 3.59 20.76 -2.01
CA GLN A 101 3.34 21.04 -0.60
C GLN A 101 2.85 19.79 0.14
N GLY A 102 1.89 19.06 -0.46
CA GLY A 102 1.42 17.77 0.08
C GLY A 102 2.54 16.73 0.20
N MET A 103 3.43 16.63 -0.81
CA MET A 103 4.58 15.73 -0.78
C MET A 103 5.56 16.10 0.34
N PHE A 104 5.94 17.38 0.47
CA PHE A 104 6.88 17.81 1.50
C PHE A 104 6.32 17.58 2.89
N THR A 105 5.04 17.89 3.12
CA THR A 105 4.39 17.58 4.39
C THR A 105 4.39 16.08 4.67
N PHE A 106 4.08 15.24 3.67
CA PHE A 106 4.09 13.79 3.83
C PHE A 106 5.48 13.24 4.22
N TYR A 107 6.53 13.65 3.51
CA TYR A 107 7.89 13.21 3.83
C TYR A 107 8.37 13.72 5.18
N HIS A 108 8.05 14.96 5.54
CA HIS A 108 8.39 15.51 6.84
C HIS A 108 7.69 14.74 7.97
N GLN A 109 6.39 14.45 7.84
CA GLN A 109 5.65 13.64 8.80
C GLN A 109 6.21 12.21 8.90
N GLY A 110 6.58 11.60 7.77
CA GLY A 110 7.20 10.29 7.75
C GLY A 110 8.57 10.26 8.44
N HIS A 111 9.36 11.31 8.29
CA HIS A 111 10.64 11.48 8.99
C HIS A 111 10.44 11.58 10.50
N GLU A 112 9.56 12.46 10.98
CA GLU A 112 9.29 12.60 12.41
C GLU A 112 8.74 11.30 13.01
N LEU A 113 7.83 10.61 12.31
CA LEU A 113 7.33 9.31 12.75
C LEU A 113 8.43 8.26 12.88
N ALA A 114 9.36 8.18 11.90
CA ALA A 114 10.48 7.26 11.96
C ALA A 114 11.44 7.57 13.12
N LYS A 115 11.65 8.86 13.40
CA LYS A 115 12.45 9.34 14.52
C LYS A 115 11.81 8.97 15.86
N ASP A 116 10.51 9.18 16.02
CA ASP A 116 9.76 8.80 17.23
C ASP A 116 9.82 7.29 17.47
N PHE A 117 9.77 6.49 16.39
CA PHE A 117 9.89 5.03 16.48
C PHE A 117 11.31 4.53 16.80
N ASN A 118 12.33 5.39 16.72
CA ASN A 118 13.73 4.97 16.83
C ASN A 118 14.08 4.37 18.20
N HIS A 119 13.44 4.83 19.29
CA HIS A 119 13.64 4.24 20.63
C HIS A 119 13.30 2.76 20.65
N TYR A 120 12.10 2.40 20.16
CA TYR A 120 11.65 1.02 20.10
C TYR A 120 12.56 0.17 19.21
N LYS A 121 12.95 0.69 18.05
CA LYS A 121 13.90 0.01 17.14
C LYS A 121 15.23 -0.29 17.85
N MET A 122 15.79 0.67 18.58
CA MET A 122 17.05 0.52 19.28
C MET A 122 16.94 -0.52 20.41
N GLU A 123 15.88 -0.46 21.20
CA GLU A 123 15.60 -1.41 22.27
C GLU A 123 15.46 -2.84 21.74
N LEU A 124 14.72 -3.02 20.64
CA LEU A 124 14.58 -4.30 19.96
C LEU A 124 15.94 -4.84 19.48
N GLN A 125 16.77 -3.99 18.89
CA GLN A 125 18.11 -4.37 18.44
C GLN A 125 19.00 -4.84 19.60
N ILE A 126 18.97 -4.14 20.73
CA ILE A 126 19.68 -4.52 21.95
C ILE A 126 19.17 -5.87 22.47
N ASN A 127 17.85 -6.06 22.56
CA ASN A 127 17.24 -7.29 23.05
C ASN A 127 17.59 -8.51 22.18
N ILE A 128 17.63 -8.33 20.86
CA ILE A 128 18.08 -9.38 19.93
C ILE A 128 19.55 -9.73 20.19
N GLN A 129 20.42 -8.73 20.35
CA GLN A 129 21.84 -8.99 20.63
C GLN A 129 22.06 -9.66 21.98
N ASN A 130 21.33 -9.25 23.01
CA ASN A 130 21.37 -9.90 24.32
C ASN A 130 20.92 -11.37 24.26
N THR A 131 19.88 -11.65 23.48
CA THR A 131 19.40 -13.02 23.26
C THR A 131 20.46 -13.87 22.56
N ARG A 132 21.12 -13.33 21.53
CA ARG A 132 22.23 -13.99 20.84
C ARG A 132 23.40 -14.28 21.80
N ASN A 133 23.82 -13.29 22.59
CA ASN A 133 24.92 -13.44 23.54
C ASN A 133 24.63 -14.51 24.61
N ARG A 134 23.38 -14.57 25.13
CA ARG A 134 22.97 -15.61 26.09
C ARG A 134 23.01 -17.01 25.49
N PHE A 135 22.55 -17.15 24.25
CA PHE A 135 22.62 -18.42 23.53
C PHE A 135 24.07 -18.85 23.32
N GLU A 136 24.91 -17.97 22.79
CA GLU A 136 26.32 -18.27 22.52
C GLU A 136 27.10 -18.59 23.80
N GLY A 137 26.86 -17.85 24.89
CA GLY A 137 27.51 -18.07 26.18
C GLY A 137 27.18 -19.41 26.81
N THR A 138 25.94 -19.87 26.69
CA THR A 138 25.52 -21.17 27.27
C THR A 138 25.79 -22.36 26.34
N ARG A 139 26.01 -22.12 25.03
CA ARG A 139 26.21 -23.18 24.04
C ARG A 139 27.38 -24.10 24.40
N SER A 140 28.54 -23.54 24.76
CA SER A 140 29.73 -24.34 25.11
C SER A 140 29.50 -25.16 26.37
N GLU A 141 28.85 -24.59 27.39
CA GLU A 141 28.53 -25.29 28.64
C GLU A 141 27.57 -26.47 28.41
N VAL A 142 26.56 -26.28 27.54
CA VAL A 142 25.62 -27.35 27.16
C VAL A 142 26.33 -28.44 26.37
N GLU A 143 27.22 -28.09 25.43
CA GLU A 143 28.04 -29.04 24.67
C GLU A 143 28.97 -29.84 25.59
N GLU A 144 29.63 -29.18 26.55
CA GLU A 144 30.44 -29.84 27.57
C GLU A 144 29.63 -30.79 28.46
N LEU A 145 28.46 -30.34 28.94
CA LEU A 145 27.57 -31.16 29.76
C LEU A 145 27.12 -32.40 29.00
N MET A 146 26.75 -32.26 27.73
CA MET A 146 26.40 -33.38 26.86
C MET A 146 27.56 -34.38 26.77
N ASN A 147 28.80 -33.91 26.56
CA ASN A 147 29.97 -34.78 26.47
C ASN A 147 30.30 -35.48 27.80
N LYS A 148 30.20 -34.77 28.94
CA LYS A 148 30.40 -35.32 30.28
C LYS A 148 29.39 -36.46 30.58
N ILE A 149 28.12 -36.24 30.28
CA ILE A 149 27.07 -37.27 30.46
C ILE A 149 27.32 -38.48 29.55
N ARG A 150 27.75 -38.27 28.30
CA ARG A 150 28.08 -39.37 27.37
C ARG A 150 29.24 -40.23 27.86
N GLN A 151 30.28 -39.61 28.45
CA GLN A 151 31.45 -40.33 28.94
C GLN A 151 31.14 -41.17 30.18
N ASN A 152 30.43 -40.61 31.16
CA ASN A 152 30.10 -41.30 32.42
C ASN A 152 28.61 -41.15 32.80
N PRO A 153 27.70 -41.91 32.16
CA PRO A 153 26.26 -41.78 32.39
C PRO A 153 25.81 -42.15 33.81
N LYS A 154 26.57 -43.01 34.49
CA LYS A 154 26.22 -43.52 35.83
C LYS A 154 26.56 -42.52 36.94
N ASP A 155 27.53 -41.63 36.72
CA ASP A 155 28.01 -40.66 37.71
C ASP A 155 27.12 -39.40 37.76
N HIS A 156 26.39 -39.14 36.68
CA HIS A 156 25.49 -37.98 36.56
C HIS A 156 24.03 -38.36 36.86
N LYS A 157 23.79 -39.35 37.73
CA LYS A 157 22.44 -39.68 38.20
C LYS A 157 21.91 -38.53 39.06
N ARG A 158 20.76 -37.98 38.68
CA ARG A 158 20.06 -36.94 39.44
C ARG A 158 19.83 -37.43 40.87
N ALA A 159 20.14 -36.60 41.86
CA ALA A 159 19.76 -36.85 43.24
C ALA A 159 18.23 -36.98 43.31
N SER A 160 17.76 -38.19 43.59
CA SER A 160 16.34 -38.48 43.70
C SER A 160 15.91 -38.47 45.15
N GLN A 161 14.72 -37.93 45.41
CA GLN A 161 14.05 -38.11 46.71
C GLN A 161 13.64 -39.57 46.96
N PHE A 162 13.62 -40.38 45.91
CA PHE A 162 13.36 -41.81 45.95
C PHE A 162 14.68 -42.57 46.10
N THR A 163 14.65 -43.58 46.97
CA THR A 163 15.81 -44.46 47.20
C THR A 163 16.08 -45.34 45.98
N ALA A 164 15.03 -45.72 45.26
CA ALA A 164 15.12 -46.38 43.97
C ALA A 164 13.94 -45.91 43.13
N GLU A 165 14.21 -45.61 41.87
CA GLU A 165 13.17 -45.34 40.89
C GLU A 165 13.61 -45.85 39.52
N GLY A 166 12.64 -46.21 38.69
CA GLY A 166 12.90 -46.73 37.36
C GLY A 166 11.74 -47.55 36.81
N TYR A 167 11.89 -47.97 35.56
CA TYR A 167 10.93 -48.86 34.94
C TYR A 167 11.12 -50.29 35.42
N LEU A 168 10.04 -50.90 35.92
CA LEU A 168 9.98 -52.31 36.28
C LEU A 168 8.84 -52.98 35.52
N TYR A 169 8.99 -54.27 35.22
CA TYR A 169 7.89 -55.10 34.77
C TYR A 169 7.25 -55.75 36.00
N VAL A 170 5.97 -55.51 36.19
CA VAL A 170 5.17 -56.09 37.28
C VAL A 170 4.26 -57.16 36.69
N GLN A 171 4.23 -58.34 37.30
CA GLN A 171 3.37 -59.43 36.85
C GLN A 171 1.94 -59.18 37.35
N GLU A 172 1.02 -59.03 36.42
CA GLU A 172 -0.40 -58.86 36.68
C GLU A 172 -1.15 -60.14 36.30
N LYS A 173 -2.05 -60.59 37.19
CA LYS A 173 -2.92 -61.72 36.93
C LYS A 173 -4.10 -61.26 36.08
N ARG A 174 -4.32 -61.91 34.94
CA ARG A 174 -5.48 -61.67 34.07
C ARG A 174 -6.61 -62.64 34.41
N PRO A 175 -7.87 -62.28 34.10
CA PRO A 175 -8.98 -63.22 34.18
C PRO A 175 -8.73 -64.47 33.32
N ALA A 176 -9.21 -65.64 33.76
CA ALA A 176 -9.13 -66.85 32.96
C ALA A 176 -9.84 -66.67 31.60
N PRO A 177 -9.32 -67.21 30.48
CA PRO A 177 -8.20 -68.15 30.33
C PRO A 177 -6.80 -67.50 30.16
N PHE A 178 -6.67 -66.18 30.32
CA PHE A 178 -5.52 -65.41 29.82
C PHE A 178 -4.26 -65.41 30.72
N GLY A 179 -4.24 -66.18 31.80
CA GLY A 179 -3.06 -66.37 32.66
C GLY A 179 -2.53 -65.08 33.31
N SER A 180 -1.23 -64.82 33.21
CA SER A 180 -0.56 -63.63 33.75
C SER A 180 0.17 -62.87 32.65
N SER A 181 0.30 -61.55 32.80
CA SER A 181 1.10 -60.71 31.90
C SER A 181 2.08 -59.83 32.64
N TRP A 182 3.21 -59.54 32.02
CA TRP A 182 4.18 -58.57 32.53
C TRP A 182 3.86 -57.19 31.97
N VAL A 183 3.54 -56.24 32.85
CA VAL A 183 3.18 -54.87 32.48
C VAL A 183 4.24 -53.91 33.00
N LYS A 184 4.76 -53.06 32.09
CA LYS A 184 5.77 -52.07 32.43
C LYS A 184 5.15 -50.95 33.26
N HIS A 185 5.80 -50.58 34.35
CA HIS A 185 5.40 -49.49 35.23
C HIS A 185 6.60 -48.64 35.60
N TYR A 186 6.42 -47.33 35.80
CA TYR A 186 7.42 -46.52 36.47
C TYR A 186 7.21 -46.63 37.98
N CYS A 187 8.18 -47.22 38.66
CA CYS A 187 8.09 -47.52 40.09
C CYS A 187 9.02 -46.60 40.87
N MET A 188 8.55 -46.13 42.02
CA MET A 188 9.31 -45.25 42.90
C MET A 188 9.20 -45.75 44.34
N TYR A 189 10.35 -45.95 44.99
CA TYR A 189 10.44 -46.40 46.38
C TYR A 189 11.10 -45.35 47.26
N ARG A 190 10.45 -45.03 48.39
CA ARG A 190 11.01 -44.12 49.41
C ARG A 190 11.25 -44.86 50.72
N LYS A 191 12.51 -45.13 51.05
CA LYS A 191 12.91 -45.91 52.25
C LYS A 191 12.41 -45.28 53.56
N ALA A 192 12.52 -43.96 53.71
CA ALA A 192 12.11 -43.25 54.93
C ALA A 192 10.62 -43.40 55.25
N ALA A 193 9.77 -43.43 54.22
CA ALA A 193 8.32 -43.56 54.36
C ALA A 193 7.82 -45.01 54.19
N LYS A 194 8.71 -45.95 53.84
CA LYS A 194 8.38 -47.32 53.41
C LYS A 194 7.24 -47.37 52.37
N LYS A 195 7.18 -46.37 51.50
CA LYS A 195 6.10 -46.22 50.51
C LYS A 195 6.61 -46.61 49.12
N PHE A 196 5.87 -47.51 48.47
CA PHE A 196 6.07 -47.90 47.08
C PHE A 196 4.93 -47.31 46.23
N ASN A 197 5.27 -46.51 45.23
CA ASN A 197 4.31 -45.94 44.29
C ASN A 197 4.56 -46.51 42.90
N ILE A 198 3.49 -46.86 42.21
CA ILE A 198 3.52 -47.42 40.87
C ILE A 198 2.69 -46.49 39.98
N ILE A 199 3.29 -46.04 38.87
CA ILE A 199 2.59 -45.27 37.83
C ILE A 199 2.50 -46.15 36.58
N PRO A 200 1.31 -46.37 36.01
CA PRO A 200 1.13 -47.07 34.74
C PRO A 200 2.00 -46.46 33.65
N PHE A 201 2.70 -47.31 32.89
CA PHE A 201 3.40 -46.83 31.70
C PHE A 201 2.39 -46.59 30.58
N GLU A 202 2.06 -45.34 30.33
CA GLU A 202 1.33 -44.98 29.11
C GLU A 202 2.27 -45.05 27.92
N HIS A 203 2.01 -46.00 27.02
CA HIS A 203 2.64 -46.00 25.71
C HIS A 203 2.07 -44.82 24.92
N ARG A 204 2.71 -43.65 24.99
CA ARG A 204 2.48 -42.62 23.97
C ARG A 204 2.90 -43.22 22.63
N SER A 205 1.93 -43.48 21.76
CA SER A 205 2.12 -43.88 20.36
C SER A 205 2.95 -42.83 19.64
N GLY A 206 4.28 -42.91 19.75
CA GLY A 206 5.20 -41.88 19.30
C GLY A 206 6.41 -42.49 18.61
N GLY A 207 6.24 -42.81 17.33
CA GLY A 207 7.31 -42.95 16.34
C GLY A 207 8.17 -44.21 16.42
N LYS A 208 8.06 -45.07 15.41
CA LYS A 208 9.16 -45.98 15.05
C LYS A 208 10.42 -45.12 14.83
N LEU A 209 11.45 -45.35 15.62
CA LEU A 209 12.81 -44.98 15.26
C LEU A 209 13.23 -45.93 14.12
N VAL A 210 13.36 -45.37 12.91
CA VAL A 210 14.08 -45.97 11.79
C VAL A 210 15.58 -45.78 12.03
#